data_AF-A0A1G7XED9-F1
#
_entry.id   AF-A0A1G7XED9-F1
#
_cell.length_a   1.000
_cell.length_b   1.000
_cell.length_c   1.000
_cell.angle_alpha   90.00
_cell.angle_beta   90.00
_cell.angle_gamma   90.00
#
_symmetry.space_group_name_H-M   'P 1'
#
loop_
_entity.id
_entity.type
_entity.pdbx_description
1 polymer ?
#
loop_
_entity_poly.entity_id
_entity_poly.type
_entity_poly.pdbx_seq_one_letter_code
_entity_poly.pdbx_strand_id
1 'polypeptide(L)'
;MAIKTSDLNAKLFGKADKRRATTPQEAQKAAKEQAQIIELAVAGEELVAFELMRIPANQVEKETVVFAENAREQSFLNEHALSDVLSTLKERGQQYPAVGRRRADGKIEVLDGSRRRMSCILANKEFLVYVAENINAEHAKFLSDVANAHKPLSLYEKGKEMQSKLDSGEAEDQKALAKMFQCSEALVSGALKAAALPLELLQAYPNVADLGRPTIVKLHKQFSELDTSKQAKLIEKCHDQGRLVWQRSEAQGVARITKDVSETLEEWIEELAPRKRSAVNKIDLVKGRVSYTRKGNNLALNMKKIDDKTMKEILQFVESKLQ
;
A
#
# COMPACT_ATOMS: atom_id res chain seq x y z
N MET A 1 -21.12 12.33 -37.58
CA MET A 1 -20.72 10.95 -37.95
C MET A 1 -19.38 10.68 -37.29
N ALA A 2 -19.34 9.77 -36.32
CA ALA A 2 -18.14 9.45 -35.55
C ALA A 2 -17.22 8.57 -36.41
N ILE A 3 -15.99 9.04 -36.61
CA ILE A 3 -14.94 8.29 -37.30
C ILE A 3 -14.25 7.42 -36.25
N LYS A 4 -14.25 6.10 -36.50
CA LYS A 4 -13.71 5.07 -35.61
C LYS A 4 -12.18 5.04 -35.69
N THR A 5 -11.58 4.72 -34.56
CA THR A 5 -10.14 4.64 -34.24
C THR A 5 -9.34 3.59 -35.03
N SER A 6 -9.91 2.99 -36.08
CA SER A 6 -9.29 1.94 -36.90
C SER A 6 -8.45 2.46 -38.06
N ASP A 7 -8.62 3.72 -38.46
CA ASP A 7 -8.19 4.16 -39.81
C ASP A 7 -6.86 4.94 -39.81
N LEU A 8 -6.19 5.09 -38.66
CA LEU A 8 -4.86 5.71 -38.57
C LEU A 8 -3.69 4.72 -38.75
N ASN A 9 -3.97 3.40 -38.78
CA ASN A 9 -2.93 2.35 -38.80
C ASN A 9 -2.52 1.88 -40.20
N ALA A 10 -3.13 2.38 -41.27
CA ALA A 10 -3.05 1.74 -42.59
C ALA A 10 -2.03 2.35 -43.59
N LYS A 11 -1.15 3.28 -43.19
CA LYS A 11 -0.33 4.04 -44.16
C LYS A 11 1.20 4.00 -44.04
N LEU A 12 1.80 3.18 -43.16
CA LEU A 12 3.23 3.33 -42.85
C LEU A 12 4.19 2.20 -43.23
N PHE A 13 3.78 1.07 -43.82
CA PHE A 13 4.70 -0.07 -43.90
C PHE A 13 4.82 -0.71 -45.29
N GLY A 14 5.81 -0.23 -46.04
CA GLY A 14 6.45 -0.95 -47.13
C GLY A 14 7.53 -1.90 -46.61
N LYS A 15 7.31 -3.21 -46.85
CA LYS A 15 8.23 -4.36 -46.93
C LYS A 15 9.63 -4.25 -46.28
N ALA A 16 9.88 -5.08 -45.26
CA ALA A 16 10.95 -6.12 -45.27
C ALA A 16 10.92 -6.94 -43.96
N ASP A 17 11.09 -8.25 -44.10
CA ASP A 17 11.02 -9.30 -43.09
C ASP A 17 11.94 -9.12 -41.87
N LYS A 18 11.32 -9.07 -40.69
CA LYS A 18 11.69 -9.64 -39.38
C LYS A 18 10.50 -9.34 -38.47
N ARG A 19 10.03 -10.31 -37.67
CA ARG A 19 8.77 -10.25 -36.90
C ARG A 19 8.76 -9.07 -35.92
N ARG A 20 8.37 -7.88 -36.39
CA ARG A 20 8.22 -6.66 -35.61
C ARG A 20 6.87 -6.73 -34.90
N ALA A 21 6.90 -6.79 -33.58
CA ALA A 21 5.70 -6.51 -32.79
C ALA A 21 5.51 -5.00 -32.78
N THR A 22 4.66 -4.50 -33.68
CA THR A 22 4.45 -3.06 -33.91
C THR A 22 3.26 -2.50 -33.13
N THR A 23 2.50 -3.37 -32.46
CA THR A 23 1.34 -3.01 -31.66
C THR A 23 1.49 -3.51 -30.21
N PRO A 24 0.84 -2.86 -29.22
CA PRO A 24 0.84 -3.34 -27.83
C PRO A 24 0.39 -4.80 -27.68
N GLN A 25 -0.54 -5.26 -28.51
CA GLN A 25 -1.03 -6.65 -28.51
C GLN A 25 0.01 -7.64 -29.05
N GLU A 26 0.73 -7.27 -30.11
CA GLU A 26 1.85 -8.07 -30.62
C GLU A 26 3.02 -8.08 -29.63
N ALA A 27 3.30 -6.97 -28.95
CA ALA A 27 4.32 -6.90 -27.91
C ALA A 27 3.95 -7.78 -26.71
N GLN A 28 2.67 -7.79 -26.32
CA GLN A 28 2.16 -8.66 -25.26
C GLN A 28 2.21 -10.15 -25.65
N LYS A 29 1.91 -10.48 -26.92
CA LYS A 29 2.05 -11.84 -27.45
C LYS A 29 3.52 -12.28 -27.50
N ALA A 30 4.41 -11.42 -27.99
CA ALA A 30 5.85 -11.66 -28.02
C ALA A 30 6.44 -11.82 -26.61
N ALA A 31 5.97 -11.03 -25.64
CA ALA A 31 6.34 -11.18 -24.24
C ALA A 31 5.90 -12.53 -23.66
N LYS A 32 4.69 -12.99 -24.02
CA LYS A 32 4.16 -14.30 -23.63
C LYS A 32 4.91 -15.46 -24.29
N GLU A 33 5.32 -15.29 -25.54
CA GLU A 33 6.15 -16.26 -26.29
C GLU A 33 7.64 -16.18 -25.94
N GLN A 34 8.03 -15.25 -25.05
CA GLN A 34 9.41 -15.00 -24.64
C GLN A 34 10.34 -14.76 -25.85
N ALA A 35 9.88 -13.91 -26.78
CA ALA A 35 10.67 -13.50 -27.93
C ALA A 35 12.04 -12.92 -27.49
N GLN A 36 13.09 -13.17 -28.26
CA GLN A 36 14.43 -12.72 -27.88
C GLN A 36 14.54 -11.19 -27.83
N ILE A 37 13.79 -10.48 -28.67
CA ILE A 37 13.79 -9.02 -28.76
C ILE A 37 12.34 -8.52 -28.85
N ILE A 38 12.03 -7.45 -28.13
CA ILE A 38 10.80 -6.67 -28.30
C ILE A 38 11.13 -5.20 -28.56
N GLU A 39 10.28 -4.50 -29.28
CA GLU A 39 10.38 -3.05 -29.47
C GLU A 39 9.22 -2.39 -28.71
N LEU A 40 9.52 -1.38 -27.88
CA LEU A 40 8.53 -0.63 -27.14
C LEU A 40 8.70 0.85 -27.41
N ALA A 41 7.60 1.54 -27.71
CA ALA A 41 7.58 3.01 -27.72
C ALA A 41 7.58 3.50 -26.27
N VAL A 42 8.60 4.26 -25.89
CA VAL A 42 8.74 4.79 -24.52
C VAL A 42 8.37 6.26 -24.53
N ALA A 43 7.46 6.67 -23.63
CA ALA A 43 6.98 8.06 -23.51
C ALA A 43 6.43 8.71 -24.81
N GLY A 44 6.01 7.90 -25.80
CA GLY A 44 5.52 8.40 -27.09
C GLY A 44 6.62 8.79 -28.08
N GLU A 45 7.87 8.43 -27.80
CA GLU A 45 9.05 8.68 -28.64
C GLU A 45 9.41 7.47 -29.53
N GLU A 46 10.67 7.41 -29.99
CA GLU A 46 11.23 6.35 -30.81
C GLU A 46 11.11 4.95 -30.16
N LEU A 47 10.99 3.94 -31.03
CA LEU A 47 10.96 2.55 -30.60
C LEU A 47 12.31 2.13 -30.04
N VAL A 48 12.32 1.70 -28.78
CA VAL A 48 13.51 1.15 -28.14
C VAL A 48 13.44 -0.37 -28.19
N ALA A 49 14.53 -1.00 -28.64
CA ALA A 49 14.67 -2.45 -28.64
C ALA A 49 15.15 -2.93 -27.27
N PHE A 50 14.46 -3.94 -26.74
CA PHE A 50 14.81 -4.62 -25.50
C PHE A 50 15.14 -6.08 -25.79
N GLU A 51 16.23 -6.58 -25.21
CA GLU A 51 16.64 -7.98 -25.32
C GLU A 51 16.22 -8.77 -24.08
N LEU A 52 15.70 -9.97 -24.29
CA LEU A 52 15.35 -10.88 -23.20
C LEU A 52 16.62 -11.47 -22.57
N MET A 53 16.79 -11.20 -21.28
CA MET A 53 17.79 -11.85 -20.44
C MET A 53 17.16 -12.79 -19.43
N ARG A 54 17.88 -13.87 -19.15
CA ARG A 54 17.55 -14.88 -18.13
C ARG A 54 18.60 -14.82 -17.05
N ILE A 55 18.19 -14.46 -15.84
CA ILE A 55 19.08 -14.34 -14.69
C ILE A 55 18.87 -15.56 -13.81
N PRO A 56 19.93 -16.36 -13.54
CA PRO A 56 19.85 -17.50 -12.64
C PRO A 56 19.36 -17.08 -11.25
N ALA A 57 18.59 -17.95 -10.59
CA ALA A 57 17.96 -17.66 -9.29
C ALA A 57 18.93 -17.12 -8.23
N ASN A 58 20.13 -17.69 -8.16
CA ASN A 58 21.19 -17.32 -7.23
C ASN A 58 21.91 -16.00 -7.58
N GLN A 59 21.65 -15.42 -8.75
CA GLN A 59 22.23 -14.16 -9.21
C GLN A 59 21.24 -13.01 -9.24
N VAL A 60 19.92 -13.27 -9.16
CA VAL A 60 18.88 -12.23 -9.26
C VAL A 60 19.15 -11.07 -8.31
N GLU A 61 19.43 -11.35 -7.04
CA GLU A 61 19.68 -10.30 -6.04
C GLU A 61 20.96 -9.49 -6.30
N LYS A 62 22.00 -10.13 -6.86
CA LYS A 62 23.31 -9.51 -7.09
C LYS A 62 23.36 -8.69 -8.38
N GLU A 63 22.79 -9.23 -9.44
CA GLU A 63 22.85 -8.68 -10.80
C GLU A 63 21.73 -7.68 -11.10
N THR A 64 20.67 -7.65 -10.29
CA THR A 64 19.55 -6.73 -10.49
C THR A 64 19.31 -5.81 -9.29
N VAL A 65 18.87 -4.59 -9.59
CA VAL A 65 18.43 -3.60 -8.62
C VAL A 65 17.09 -3.05 -9.05
N VAL A 66 16.26 -2.59 -8.11
CA VAL A 66 15.03 -1.89 -8.46
C VAL A 66 15.36 -0.42 -8.71
N PHE A 67 14.68 0.19 -9.68
CA PHE A 67 14.79 1.62 -9.96
C PHE A 67 14.61 2.45 -8.69
N ALA A 68 15.54 3.37 -8.45
CA ALA A 68 15.60 4.13 -7.19
C ALA A 68 14.36 4.99 -6.93
N GLU A 69 13.71 5.51 -7.99
CA GLU A 69 12.48 6.32 -7.86
C GLU A 69 11.21 5.49 -8.04
N ASN A 70 11.29 4.15 -7.93
CA ASN A 70 10.09 3.33 -7.91
C ASN A 70 9.28 3.65 -6.65
N ALA A 71 8.02 4.05 -6.83
CA ALA A 71 7.14 4.42 -5.73
C ALA A 71 6.77 3.27 -4.77
N ARG A 72 7.07 2.02 -5.13
CA ARG A 72 6.77 0.84 -4.31
C ARG A 72 7.88 0.57 -3.31
N GLU A 73 7.50 0.46 -2.05
CA GLU A 73 8.38 0.14 -0.93
C GLU A 73 8.78 -1.34 -0.98
N GLN A 74 10.06 -1.59 -1.27
CA GLN A 74 10.57 -2.95 -1.49
C GLN A 74 10.58 -3.77 -0.19
N SER A 75 10.68 -3.11 0.96
CA SER A 75 10.72 -3.77 2.27
C SER A 75 9.37 -4.37 2.71
N PHE A 76 8.27 -4.03 2.01
CA PHE A 76 6.95 -4.63 2.23
C PHE A 76 6.70 -5.89 1.40
N LEU A 77 7.61 -6.23 0.47
CA LEU A 77 7.43 -7.35 -0.46
C LEU A 77 7.82 -8.68 0.18
N ASN A 78 6.89 -9.29 0.89
CA ASN A 78 7.01 -10.61 1.51
C ASN A 78 6.05 -11.64 0.87
N GLU A 79 6.02 -12.86 1.41
CA GLU A 79 5.22 -13.97 0.90
C GLU A 79 3.71 -13.70 0.88
N HIS A 80 3.19 -12.93 1.83
CA HIS A 80 1.78 -12.56 1.90
C HIS A 80 1.45 -11.43 0.91
N ALA A 81 2.26 -10.36 0.89
CA ALA A 81 2.06 -9.22 -0.01
C ALA A 81 2.20 -9.57 -1.51
N LEU A 82 2.92 -10.65 -1.79
CA LEU A 82 3.16 -11.18 -3.15
C LEU A 82 2.34 -12.44 -3.46
N SER A 83 1.40 -12.84 -2.60
CA SER A 83 0.66 -14.10 -2.76
C SER A 83 -0.06 -14.27 -4.10
N ASP A 84 -0.49 -13.16 -4.72
CA ASP A 84 -1.13 -13.10 -6.03
C ASP A 84 -0.21 -13.49 -7.20
N VAL A 85 1.10 -13.25 -7.07
CA VAL A 85 2.11 -13.58 -8.10
C VAL A 85 2.97 -14.77 -7.70
N LEU A 86 3.37 -14.85 -6.43
CA LEU A 86 4.32 -15.83 -5.91
C LEU A 86 3.82 -17.27 -6.05
N SER A 87 2.52 -17.51 -5.83
CA SER A 87 1.91 -18.84 -5.94
C SER A 87 2.08 -19.41 -7.35
N THR A 88 1.61 -18.67 -8.36
CA THR A 88 1.72 -19.08 -9.77
C THR A 88 3.18 -19.15 -10.24
N LEU A 89 4.04 -18.25 -9.76
CA LEU A 89 5.46 -18.22 -10.11
C LEU A 89 6.22 -19.42 -9.56
N LYS A 90 5.91 -19.88 -8.34
CA LYS A 90 6.49 -21.11 -7.76
C LYS A 90 6.18 -22.33 -8.62
N GLU A 91 4.94 -22.46 -9.07
CA GLU A 91 4.46 -23.60 -9.86
C GLU A 91 4.91 -23.58 -11.32
N ARG A 92 4.76 -22.44 -12.00
CA ARG A 92 4.87 -22.34 -13.46
C ARG A 92 6.03 -21.47 -13.94
N GLY A 93 6.81 -20.92 -13.01
CA GLY A 93 7.82 -19.92 -13.32
C GLY A 93 7.22 -18.58 -13.76
N GLN A 94 8.09 -17.63 -14.07
CA GLN A 94 7.68 -16.31 -14.53
C GLN A 94 7.05 -16.38 -15.92
N GLN A 95 5.78 -15.98 -16.03
CA GLN A 95 5.04 -16.00 -17.30
C GLN A 95 5.39 -14.83 -18.21
N TYR A 96 5.56 -13.64 -17.64
CA TYR A 96 5.84 -12.41 -18.38
C TYR A 96 7.16 -11.81 -17.89
N PRO A 97 8.15 -11.61 -18.79
CA PRO A 97 9.40 -10.94 -18.44
C PRO A 97 9.16 -9.52 -17.88
N ALA A 98 10.01 -9.13 -16.94
CA ALA A 98 10.09 -7.76 -16.43
C ALA A 98 10.66 -6.81 -17.50
N VAL A 99 10.68 -5.51 -17.23
CA VAL A 99 11.35 -4.52 -18.09
C VAL A 99 12.39 -3.79 -17.27
N GLY A 100 13.59 -3.66 -17.82
CA GLY A 100 14.71 -3.00 -17.17
C GLY A 100 15.60 -2.25 -18.15
N ARG A 101 16.59 -1.56 -17.60
CA ARG A 101 17.69 -0.97 -18.36
C ARG A 101 19.03 -1.43 -17.82
N ARG A 102 20.05 -1.44 -18.67
CA ARG A 102 21.43 -1.63 -18.24
C ARG A 102 21.94 -0.37 -17.56
N ARG A 103 22.61 -0.54 -16.41
CA ARG A 103 23.33 0.54 -15.73
C ARG A 103 24.79 0.57 -16.13
N ALA A 104 25.45 1.70 -15.90
CA ALA A 104 26.88 1.87 -16.14
C ALA A 104 27.77 0.91 -15.31
N ASP A 105 27.27 0.41 -14.17
CA ASP A 105 27.94 -0.59 -13.33
C ASP A 105 27.72 -2.05 -13.81
N GLY A 106 27.05 -2.23 -14.96
CA GLY A 106 26.73 -3.52 -15.56
C GLY A 106 25.48 -4.20 -14.99
N LYS A 107 24.92 -3.73 -13.87
CA LYS A 107 23.70 -4.29 -13.29
C LYS A 107 22.47 -3.94 -14.11
N ILE A 108 21.42 -4.74 -13.92
CA ILE A 108 20.11 -4.50 -14.53
C ILE A 108 19.25 -3.74 -13.53
N GLU A 109 18.83 -2.54 -13.90
CA GLU A 109 17.86 -1.77 -13.15
C GLU A 109 16.45 -2.10 -13.62
N VAL A 110 15.64 -2.67 -12.73
CA VAL A 110 14.27 -3.10 -12.99
C VAL A 110 13.34 -1.90 -12.89
N LEU A 111 12.73 -1.53 -14.02
CA LEU A 111 11.81 -0.40 -14.18
C LEU A 111 10.35 -0.84 -13.94
N ASP A 112 9.98 -1.97 -14.56
CA ASP A 112 8.73 -2.70 -14.31
C ASP A 112 9.06 -4.12 -13.84
N GLY A 113 8.37 -4.57 -12.79
CA GLY A 113 8.45 -5.94 -12.32
C GLY A 113 9.13 -6.08 -10.97
N SER A 114 9.18 -5.03 -10.14
CA SER A 114 9.74 -5.10 -8.78
C SER A 114 9.09 -6.22 -7.93
N ARG A 115 7.75 -6.35 -7.98
CA ARG A 115 7.02 -7.47 -7.37
C ARG A 115 7.47 -8.83 -7.91
N ARG A 116 7.62 -8.95 -9.25
CA ARG A 116 8.05 -10.19 -9.92
C ARG A 116 9.49 -10.56 -9.56
N ARG A 117 10.40 -9.58 -9.55
CA ARG A 117 11.80 -9.75 -9.10
C ARG A 117 11.85 -10.33 -7.70
N MET A 118 11.14 -9.71 -6.75
CA MET A 118 11.11 -10.22 -5.38
C MET A 118 10.46 -11.60 -5.29
N SER A 119 9.39 -11.88 -6.05
CA SER A 119 8.82 -13.22 -6.12
C SER A 119 9.80 -14.27 -6.65
N CYS A 120 10.62 -13.96 -7.66
CA CYS A 120 11.68 -14.87 -8.14
C CYS A 120 12.72 -15.15 -7.07
N ILE A 121 13.13 -14.14 -6.30
CA ILE A 121 14.07 -14.28 -5.18
C ILE A 121 13.47 -15.22 -4.11
N LEU A 122 12.24 -14.95 -3.65
CA LEU A 122 11.56 -15.77 -2.64
C LEU A 122 11.26 -17.20 -3.11
N ALA A 123 10.98 -17.38 -4.41
CA ALA A 123 10.71 -18.70 -4.98
C ALA A 123 11.97 -19.46 -5.40
N ASN A 124 13.16 -18.83 -5.31
CA ASN A 124 14.42 -19.35 -5.85
C ASN A 124 14.26 -19.80 -7.32
N LYS A 125 13.70 -18.93 -8.17
CA LYS A 125 13.49 -19.15 -9.60
C LYS A 125 14.28 -18.16 -10.44
N GLU A 126 14.55 -18.54 -11.69
CA GLU A 126 15.13 -17.62 -12.67
C GLU A 126 14.26 -16.35 -12.83
N PHE A 127 14.90 -15.25 -13.17
CA PHE A 127 14.23 -13.98 -13.46
C PHE A 127 14.43 -13.61 -14.93
N LEU A 128 13.32 -13.46 -15.63
CA LEU A 128 13.23 -13.04 -17.02
C LEU A 128 13.01 -11.53 -17.08
N VAL A 129 13.85 -10.83 -17.83
CA VAL A 129 13.77 -9.37 -17.97
C VAL A 129 14.18 -8.93 -19.36
N TYR A 130 13.35 -8.12 -19.99
CA TYR A 130 13.66 -7.38 -21.20
C TYR A 130 14.50 -6.16 -20.84
N VAL A 131 15.68 -6.04 -21.42
CA VAL A 131 16.63 -4.98 -21.10
C VAL A 131 17.02 -4.22 -22.35
N ALA A 132 16.86 -2.91 -22.26
CA ALA A 132 17.36 -1.98 -23.26
C ALA A 132 18.63 -1.30 -22.76
N GLU A 133 19.47 -0.94 -23.71
CA GLU A 133 20.55 0.02 -23.52
C GLU A 133 20.00 1.45 -23.73
N ASN A 134 20.64 2.47 -23.15
CA ASN A 134 20.34 3.89 -23.37
C ASN A 134 18.95 4.42 -22.96
N ILE A 135 18.28 3.82 -21.97
CA ILE A 135 17.07 4.41 -21.37
C ILE A 135 17.45 5.53 -20.40
N ASN A 136 17.06 6.77 -20.71
CA ASN A 136 17.30 7.93 -19.84
C ASN A 136 16.44 7.87 -18.55
N ALA A 137 16.68 8.79 -17.60
CA ALA A 137 15.98 8.79 -16.32
C ALA A 137 14.48 9.09 -16.44
N GLU A 138 14.07 9.98 -17.35
CA GLU A 138 12.66 10.36 -17.56
C GLU A 138 11.86 9.18 -18.12
N HIS A 139 12.41 8.49 -19.11
CA HIS A 139 11.86 7.26 -19.68
C HIS A 139 11.78 6.13 -18.67
N ALA A 140 12.81 5.97 -17.83
CA ALA A 140 12.82 5.01 -16.73
C ALA A 140 11.70 5.29 -15.73
N LYS A 141 11.53 6.56 -15.34
CA LYS A 141 10.45 7.00 -14.45
C LYS A 141 9.08 6.75 -15.04
N PHE A 142 8.88 7.10 -16.31
CA PHE A 142 7.64 6.86 -17.04
C PHE A 142 7.25 5.37 -17.05
N LEU A 143 8.19 4.49 -17.42
CA LEU A 143 7.95 3.03 -17.42
C LEU A 143 7.60 2.51 -16.03
N SER A 144 8.27 3.02 -14.99
CA SER A 144 7.99 2.63 -13.61
C SER A 144 6.62 3.08 -13.12
N ASP A 145 6.20 4.30 -13.46
CA ASP A 145 4.90 4.86 -13.08
C ASP A 145 3.74 4.12 -13.76
N VAL A 146 3.86 3.84 -15.06
CA VAL A 146 2.88 3.04 -15.81
C VAL A 146 2.74 1.65 -15.19
N ALA A 147 3.86 1.01 -14.82
CA ALA A 147 3.82 -0.29 -14.16
C ALA A 147 3.14 -0.25 -12.78
N ASN A 148 3.34 0.82 -12.01
CA ASN A 148 2.71 1.00 -10.71
C ASN A 148 1.20 1.24 -10.79
N ALA A 149 0.70 1.78 -11.90
CA ALA A 149 -0.74 1.92 -12.12
C ALA A 149 -1.49 0.58 -12.23
N HIS A 150 -0.83 -0.50 -12.68
CA HIS A 150 -1.47 -1.82 -12.83
C HIS A 150 -1.79 -2.51 -11.50
N LYS A 151 -0.94 -2.37 -10.48
CA LYS A 151 -1.19 -2.89 -9.13
C LYS A 151 -1.11 -1.73 -8.14
N PRO A 152 -2.23 -1.32 -7.52
CA PRO A 152 -2.28 -0.15 -6.67
C PRO A 152 -1.24 -0.17 -5.55
N LEU A 153 -0.63 0.99 -5.32
CA LEU A 153 0.20 1.27 -4.16
C LEU A 153 -0.64 1.27 -2.87
N SER A 154 0.01 0.92 -1.76
CA SER A 154 -0.52 1.01 -0.40
C SER A 154 -0.80 2.47 0.00
N LEU A 155 -1.55 2.67 1.09
CA LEU A 155 -1.77 4.01 1.64
C LEU A 155 -0.47 4.69 2.07
N TYR A 156 0.52 3.93 2.54
CA TYR A 156 1.84 4.45 2.91
C TYR A 156 2.57 5.03 1.71
N GLU A 157 2.69 4.25 0.63
CA GLU A 157 3.38 4.67 -0.60
C GLU A 157 2.70 5.87 -1.25
N LYS A 158 1.36 5.86 -1.33
CA LYS A 158 0.58 7.02 -1.79
C LYS A 158 0.79 8.24 -0.87
N GLY A 159 0.86 8.01 0.43
CA GLY A 159 1.10 9.06 1.41
C GLY A 159 2.48 9.70 1.24
N LYS A 160 3.51 8.91 0.93
CA LYS A 160 4.87 9.40 0.64
C LYS A 160 4.88 10.26 -0.63
N GLU A 161 4.17 9.83 -1.67
CA GLU A 161 4.02 10.61 -2.89
C GLU A 161 3.28 11.94 -2.62
N MET A 162 2.16 11.90 -1.89
CA MET A 162 1.41 13.08 -1.49
C MET A 162 2.22 14.03 -0.61
N GLN A 163 3.01 13.50 0.33
CA GLN A 163 3.89 14.30 1.18
C GLN A 163 4.97 14.99 0.33
N SER A 164 5.56 14.30 -0.63
CA SER A 164 6.53 14.88 -1.56
C SER A 164 5.96 16.07 -2.34
N LYS A 165 4.68 16.00 -2.75
CA LYS A 165 3.99 17.12 -3.42
C LYS A 165 3.72 18.32 -2.52
N LEU A 166 3.53 18.11 -1.21
CA LEU A 166 3.46 19.21 -0.24
C LEU A 166 4.85 19.82 -0.03
N ASP A 167 5.88 18.97 0.15
CA ASP A 167 7.25 19.39 0.42
C ASP A 167 7.87 20.15 -0.78
N SER A 168 7.49 19.78 -2.02
CA SER A 168 7.92 20.47 -3.24
C SER A 168 7.14 21.76 -3.53
N GLY A 169 6.04 22.02 -2.81
CA GLY A 169 5.14 23.14 -3.07
C GLY A 169 4.25 22.96 -4.30
N GLU A 170 4.24 21.79 -4.94
CA GLU A 170 3.31 21.47 -6.03
C GLU A 170 1.85 21.41 -5.56
N ALA A 171 1.62 21.11 -4.27
CA ALA A 171 0.34 21.20 -3.62
C ALA A 171 0.44 22.05 -2.34
N GLU A 172 -0.50 22.98 -2.16
CA GLU A 172 -0.50 23.90 -1.01
C GLU A 172 -1.10 23.26 0.25
N ASP A 173 -2.10 22.38 0.08
CA ASP A 173 -2.83 21.76 1.19
C ASP A 173 -3.43 20.38 0.81
N GLN A 174 -4.11 19.74 1.75
CA GLN A 174 -4.76 18.43 1.52
C GLN A 174 -5.90 18.50 0.50
N LYS A 175 -6.52 19.68 0.31
CA LYS A 175 -7.59 19.87 -0.66
C LYS A 175 -7.03 19.96 -2.08
N ALA A 176 -5.89 20.63 -2.26
CA ALA A 176 -5.13 20.64 -3.50
C ALA A 176 -4.66 19.23 -3.86
N LEU A 177 -4.14 18.46 -2.90
CA LEU A 177 -3.81 17.04 -3.10
C LEU A 177 -5.03 16.21 -3.52
N ALA A 178 -6.17 16.37 -2.86
CA ALA A 178 -7.38 15.64 -3.19
C ALA A 178 -7.82 15.89 -4.64
N LYS A 179 -7.72 17.14 -5.10
CA LYS A 179 -7.98 17.52 -6.50
C LYS A 179 -6.94 16.96 -7.47
N MET A 180 -5.65 17.08 -7.14
CA MET A 180 -4.51 16.61 -7.95
C MET A 180 -4.55 15.10 -8.17
N PHE A 181 -4.76 14.33 -7.10
CA PHE A 181 -4.83 12.87 -7.12
C PHE A 181 -6.23 12.31 -7.40
N GLN A 182 -7.21 13.18 -7.67
CA GLN A 182 -8.61 12.82 -7.96
C GLN A 182 -9.22 11.86 -6.94
N CYS A 183 -9.03 12.16 -5.65
CA CYS A 183 -9.50 11.33 -4.54
C CYS A 183 -10.15 12.18 -3.44
N SER A 184 -10.70 11.53 -2.41
CA SER A 184 -11.32 12.25 -1.28
C SER A 184 -10.26 12.81 -0.33
N GLU A 185 -10.54 13.96 0.30
CA GLU A 185 -9.70 14.51 1.39
C GLU A 185 -9.52 13.53 2.54
N ALA A 186 -10.53 12.69 2.82
CA ALA A 186 -10.43 11.63 3.81
C ALA A 186 -9.36 10.58 3.43
N LEU A 187 -9.22 10.26 2.14
CA LEU A 187 -8.17 9.37 1.64
C LEU A 187 -6.80 10.03 1.76
N VAL A 188 -6.68 11.32 1.38
CA VAL A 188 -5.45 12.10 1.54
C VAL A 188 -5.00 12.12 3.00
N SER A 189 -5.89 12.47 3.93
CA SER A 189 -5.60 12.45 5.37
C SER A 189 -5.16 11.07 5.87
N GLY A 190 -5.79 10.00 5.37
CA GLY A 190 -5.42 8.63 5.69
C GLY A 190 -4.04 8.24 5.16
N ALA A 191 -3.72 8.63 3.93
CA ALA A 191 -2.44 8.36 3.28
C ALA A 191 -1.29 9.11 3.97
N LEU A 192 -1.46 10.41 4.25
CA LEU A 192 -0.47 11.20 4.98
C LEU A 192 -0.19 10.64 6.38
N LYS A 193 -1.24 10.17 7.09
CA LYS A 193 -1.07 9.46 8.37
C LYS A 193 -0.35 8.14 8.22
N ALA A 194 -0.56 7.40 7.13
CA ALA A 194 0.22 6.20 6.86
C ALA A 194 1.70 6.56 6.68
N ALA A 195 2.02 7.55 5.86
CA ALA A 195 3.39 7.98 5.58
C ALA A 195 4.14 8.57 6.80
N ALA A 196 3.40 9.09 7.79
CA ALA A 196 3.96 9.55 9.05
C ALA A 196 4.31 8.43 10.03
N LEU A 197 3.83 7.19 9.81
CA LEU A 197 4.18 6.05 10.63
C LEU A 197 5.58 5.51 10.24
N PRO A 198 6.39 5.07 11.22
CA PRO A 198 7.65 4.38 10.94
C PRO A 198 7.43 3.14 10.08
N LEU A 199 8.34 2.91 9.14
CA LEU A 199 8.30 1.77 8.22
C LEU A 199 8.29 0.45 8.98
N GLU A 200 9.13 0.37 10.00
CA GLU A 200 9.32 -0.73 10.94
C GLU A 200 8.00 -1.12 11.62
N LEU A 201 7.21 -0.14 12.03
CA LEU A 201 5.90 -0.38 12.64
C LEU A 201 4.92 -0.99 11.62
N LEU A 202 4.94 -0.52 10.37
CA LEU A 202 4.07 -1.05 9.33
C LEU A 202 4.49 -2.46 8.89
N GLN A 203 5.80 -2.78 8.92
CA GLN A 203 6.33 -4.11 8.66
C GLN A 203 5.86 -5.17 9.69
N ALA A 204 5.33 -4.76 10.84
CA ALA A 204 4.67 -5.67 11.77
C ALA A 204 3.49 -6.40 11.13
N TYR A 205 2.88 -5.84 10.08
CA TYR A 205 1.75 -6.43 9.36
C TYR A 205 2.19 -7.33 8.20
N PRO A 206 1.41 -8.39 7.88
CA PRO A 206 1.76 -9.31 6.80
C PRO A 206 1.63 -8.68 5.41
N ASN A 207 0.67 -7.76 5.22
CA ASN A 207 0.47 -7.06 3.96
C ASN A 207 -0.03 -5.63 4.21
N VAL A 208 0.87 -4.65 4.03
CA VAL A 208 0.58 -3.22 4.25
C VAL A 208 -0.45 -2.68 3.25
N ALA A 209 -0.53 -3.25 2.04
CA ALA A 209 -1.49 -2.82 1.03
C ALA A 209 -2.95 -3.11 1.43
N ASP A 210 -3.17 -4.08 2.33
CA ASP A 210 -4.50 -4.44 2.82
C ASP A 210 -4.92 -3.60 4.05
N LEU A 211 -4.03 -2.75 4.57
CA LEU A 211 -4.36 -1.89 5.70
C LEU A 211 -5.29 -0.76 5.26
N GLY A 212 -6.56 -0.92 5.63
CA GLY A 212 -7.58 0.10 5.41
C GLY A 212 -7.33 1.38 6.22
N ARG A 213 -7.89 2.49 5.74
CA ARG A 213 -7.84 3.79 6.40
C ARG A 213 -8.24 3.76 7.89
N PRO A 214 -9.28 3.03 8.33
CA PRO A 214 -9.63 2.97 9.75
C PRO A 214 -8.48 2.44 10.63
N THR A 215 -7.80 1.37 10.18
CA THR A 215 -6.66 0.78 10.88
C THR A 215 -5.49 1.75 10.95
N ILE A 216 -5.12 2.35 9.82
CA ILE A 216 -4.04 3.35 9.75
C ILE A 216 -4.32 4.53 10.67
N VAL A 217 -5.51 5.11 10.62
CA VAL A 217 -5.86 6.29 11.43
C VAL A 217 -5.82 5.95 12.92
N LYS A 218 -6.30 4.77 13.31
CA LYS A 218 -6.26 4.29 14.70
C LYS A 218 -4.82 4.09 15.17
N LEU A 219 -4.01 3.36 14.39
CA LEU A 219 -2.60 3.09 14.68
C LEU A 219 -1.78 4.38 14.78
N HIS A 220 -1.92 5.28 13.80
CA HIS A 220 -1.27 6.60 13.83
C HIS A 220 -1.63 7.38 15.09
N LYS A 221 -2.91 7.45 15.45
CA LYS A 221 -3.34 8.15 16.67
C LYS A 221 -2.68 7.53 17.91
N GLN A 222 -2.76 6.22 18.06
CA GLN A 222 -2.21 5.52 19.22
C GLN A 222 -0.69 5.67 19.32
N PHE A 223 0.01 5.57 18.19
CA PHE A 223 1.46 5.71 18.12
C PHE A 223 1.95 7.14 18.39
N SER A 224 1.27 8.15 17.82
CA SER A 224 1.64 9.56 18.02
C SER A 224 1.34 10.10 19.42
N GLU A 225 0.43 9.46 20.17
CA GLU A 225 0.16 9.77 21.58
C GLU A 225 1.27 9.25 22.53
N LEU A 226 2.15 8.35 22.06
CA LEU A 226 3.31 7.87 22.83
C LEU A 226 4.45 8.89 22.78
N ASP A 227 5.19 9.01 23.88
CA ASP A 227 6.48 9.70 23.88
C ASP A 227 7.54 8.92 23.09
N THR A 228 8.60 9.61 22.68
CA THR A 228 9.66 9.04 21.83
C THR A 228 10.32 7.78 22.43
N SER A 229 10.46 7.69 23.75
CA SER A 229 11.04 6.51 24.40
C SER A 229 10.11 5.29 24.24
N LYS A 230 8.80 5.50 24.41
CA LYS A 230 7.79 4.44 24.23
C LYS A 230 7.60 4.06 22.77
N GLN A 231 7.66 5.01 21.85
CA GLN A 231 7.65 4.74 20.41
C GLN A 231 8.80 3.81 20.02
N ALA A 232 10.03 4.12 20.47
CA ALA A 232 11.20 3.28 20.22
C ALA A 232 11.03 1.86 20.80
N LYS A 233 10.54 1.74 22.04
CA LYS A 233 10.26 0.43 22.67
C LYS A 233 9.20 -0.38 21.91
N LEU A 234 8.16 0.27 21.39
CA LEU A 234 7.15 -0.42 20.60
C LEU A 234 7.75 -0.96 19.29
N ILE A 235 8.56 -0.15 18.60
CA ILE A 235 9.27 -0.57 17.38
C ILE A 235 10.21 -1.74 17.69
N GLU A 236 10.98 -1.66 18.77
CA GLU A 236 11.85 -2.76 19.20
C GLU A 236 11.06 -4.07 19.41
N LYS A 237 9.91 -4.00 20.10
CA LYS A 237 9.01 -5.15 20.26
C LYS A 237 8.54 -5.73 18.93
N CYS A 238 8.28 -4.88 17.92
CA CYS A 238 7.85 -5.31 16.58
C CYS A 238 8.90 -6.16 15.84
N HIS A 239 10.18 -5.97 16.15
CA HIS A 239 11.32 -6.66 15.53
C HIS A 239 12.08 -7.61 16.47
N ASP A 240 11.57 -7.82 17.68
CA ASP A 240 12.18 -8.71 18.67
C ASP A 240 12.53 -10.10 18.10
N GLN A 241 13.69 -10.62 18.51
CA GLN A 241 14.25 -11.92 18.09
C GLN A 241 14.38 -12.10 16.56
N GLY A 242 14.45 -11.02 15.78
CA GLY A 242 14.61 -11.06 14.33
C GLY A 242 13.37 -11.57 13.58
N ARG A 243 12.21 -11.64 14.25
CA ARG A 243 10.92 -12.00 13.63
C ARG A 243 9.95 -10.84 13.72
N LEU A 244 9.22 -10.58 12.65
CA LEU A 244 8.14 -9.59 12.63
C LEU A 244 6.92 -10.11 13.38
N VAL A 245 6.06 -9.21 13.87
CA VAL A 245 4.86 -9.57 14.65
C VAL A 245 3.97 -10.57 13.91
N TRP A 246 3.69 -10.34 12.63
CA TRP A 246 2.88 -11.26 11.82
C TRP A 246 3.47 -12.67 11.68
N GLN A 247 4.79 -12.84 11.82
CA GLN A 247 5.45 -14.15 11.77
C GLN A 247 5.30 -14.94 13.08
N ARG A 248 4.86 -14.27 14.16
CA ARG A 248 4.61 -14.88 15.47
C ARG A 248 3.14 -15.27 15.66
N SER A 249 2.26 -14.78 14.78
CA SER A 249 0.83 -15.10 14.78
C SER A 249 0.59 -16.55 14.34
N GLU A 250 -0.21 -17.29 15.11
CA GLU A 250 -0.69 -18.63 14.72
C GLU A 250 -1.91 -18.58 13.77
N ALA A 251 -2.49 -17.39 13.58
CA ALA A 251 -3.69 -17.21 12.77
C ALA A 251 -3.46 -17.58 11.29
N GLN A 252 -4.48 -18.17 10.67
CA GLN A 252 -4.43 -18.57 9.26
C GLN A 252 -5.18 -17.57 8.37
N GLY A 253 -4.46 -17.06 7.37
CA GLY A 253 -4.95 -16.13 6.36
C GLY A 253 -4.67 -14.66 6.70
N VAL A 254 -4.31 -13.88 5.68
CA VAL A 254 -3.84 -12.49 5.81
C VAL A 254 -4.79 -11.62 6.64
N ALA A 255 -6.10 -11.71 6.42
CA ALA A 255 -7.07 -10.92 7.17
C ALA A 255 -7.08 -11.23 8.68
N ARG A 256 -6.92 -12.49 9.07
CA ARG A 256 -6.87 -12.88 10.49
C ARG A 256 -5.56 -12.49 11.14
N ILE A 257 -4.44 -12.68 10.43
CA ILE A 257 -3.11 -12.26 10.88
C ILE A 257 -3.08 -10.73 11.07
N THR A 258 -3.61 -9.95 10.12
CA THR A 258 -3.70 -8.49 10.24
C THR A 258 -4.51 -8.05 11.46
N LYS A 259 -5.58 -8.77 11.78
CA LYS A 259 -6.38 -8.52 12.99
C LYS A 259 -5.56 -8.82 14.25
N ASP A 260 -4.92 -9.99 14.31
CA ASP A 260 -4.09 -10.42 15.44
C ASP A 260 -2.92 -9.45 15.72
N VAL A 261 -2.24 -9.00 14.66
CA VAL A 261 -1.19 -7.96 14.75
C VAL A 261 -1.77 -6.66 15.30
N SER A 262 -2.96 -6.23 14.85
CA SER A 262 -3.58 -5.00 15.36
C SER A 262 -3.90 -5.12 16.85
N GLU A 263 -4.46 -6.25 17.28
CA GLU A 263 -4.77 -6.50 18.70
C GLU A 263 -3.49 -6.54 19.55
N THR A 264 -2.45 -7.21 19.07
CA THR A 264 -1.12 -7.27 19.71
C THR A 264 -0.49 -5.88 19.88
N LEU A 265 -0.50 -5.06 18.82
CA LEU A 265 0.04 -3.69 18.90
C LEU A 265 -0.77 -2.83 19.87
N GLU A 266 -2.11 -2.99 19.89
CA GLU A 266 -2.97 -2.27 20.83
C GLU A 266 -2.68 -2.64 22.28
N GLU A 267 -2.45 -3.93 22.58
CA GLU A 267 -2.05 -4.41 23.90
C GLU A 267 -0.71 -3.82 24.35
N TRP A 268 0.31 -3.88 23.48
CA TRP A 268 1.62 -3.32 23.81
C TRP A 268 1.59 -1.80 24.01
N ILE A 269 0.76 -1.08 23.24
CA ILE A 269 0.57 0.35 23.43
C ILE A 269 -0.11 0.64 24.78
N GLU A 270 -1.13 -0.14 25.16
CA GLU A 270 -1.80 0.01 26.46
C GLU A 270 -0.86 -0.35 27.63
N GLU A 271 0.05 -1.31 27.48
CA GLU A 271 1.09 -1.60 28.48
C GLU A 271 2.07 -0.42 28.65
N LEU A 272 2.50 0.19 27.55
CA LEU A 272 3.47 1.29 27.55
C LEU A 272 2.84 2.60 28.04
N ALA A 273 1.57 2.83 27.70
CA ALA A 273 0.82 4.02 28.06
C ALA A 273 -0.59 3.61 28.49
N PRO A 274 -0.75 3.07 29.72
CA PRO A 274 -2.05 2.68 30.22
C PRO A 274 -2.92 3.92 30.20
N ARG A 275 -3.98 3.86 29.42
CA ARG A 275 -4.94 4.95 29.39
C ARG A 275 -5.46 5.02 30.80
N LYS A 276 -5.38 6.21 31.42
CA LYS A 276 -6.21 6.49 32.59
C LYS A 276 -7.64 6.26 32.11
N ARG A 277 -8.18 5.06 32.34
CA ARG A 277 -9.60 4.81 32.27
C ARG A 277 -10.15 5.83 33.25
N SER A 278 -10.64 6.96 32.75
CA SER A 278 -11.49 7.80 33.57
C SER A 278 -12.55 6.84 34.04
N ALA A 279 -12.56 6.54 35.35
CA ALA A 279 -13.59 5.70 35.93
C ALA A 279 -14.90 6.40 35.57
N VAL A 280 -15.54 5.95 34.49
CA VAL A 280 -16.88 6.34 34.20
C VAL A 280 -17.63 5.58 35.28
N ASN A 281 -17.83 6.26 36.41
CA ASN A 281 -18.62 5.76 37.52
C ASN A 281 -20.06 5.65 37.02
N LYS A 282 -20.30 4.63 36.21
CA LYS A 282 -21.59 4.25 35.72
C LYS A 282 -22.28 3.58 36.88
N ILE A 283 -23.21 4.31 37.48
CA ILE A 283 -23.97 3.84 38.63
C ILE A 283 -25.32 3.39 38.07
N ASP A 284 -25.67 2.12 38.33
CA ASP A 284 -26.99 1.61 38.03
C ASP A 284 -27.96 2.13 39.09
N LEU A 285 -28.85 3.04 38.70
CA LEU A 285 -29.93 3.54 39.56
C LEU A 285 -31.05 2.50 39.68
N VAL A 286 -31.35 1.83 38.57
CA VAL A 286 -32.27 0.68 38.51
C VAL A 286 -31.60 -0.38 37.65
N LYS A 287 -31.20 -1.50 38.25
CA LYS A 287 -30.45 -2.57 37.58
C LYS A 287 -31.08 -2.96 36.24
N GLY A 288 -30.32 -2.80 35.16
CA GLY A 288 -30.76 -3.14 33.79
C GLY A 288 -31.77 -2.20 33.14
N ARG A 289 -32.25 -1.15 33.83
CA ARG A 289 -33.23 -0.19 33.30
C ARG A 289 -32.76 1.25 33.32
N VAL A 290 -32.10 1.71 34.39
CA VAL A 290 -31.63 3.10 34.51
C VAL A 290 -30.21 3.10 35.03
N SER A 291 -29.34 3.80 34.33
CA SER A 291 -27.96 4.04 34.74
C SER A 291 -27.60 5.49 34.48
N TYR A 292 -26.70 6.06 35.28
CA TYR A 292 -26.18 7.40 35.04
C TYR A 292 -24.67 7.44 35.11
N THR A 293 -24.11 8.46 34.46
CA THR A 293 -22.69 8.81 34.52
C THR A 293 -22.58 10.29 34.86
N ARG A 294 -21.70 10.64 35.79
CA ARG A 294 -21.47 12.01 36.21
C ARG A 294 -20.00 12.39 36.04
N LYS A 295 -19.73 13.52 35.38
CA LYS A 295 -18.40 14.09 35.19
C LYS A 295 -18.45 15.59 35.46
N GLY A 296 -18.02 15.99 36.66
CA GLY A 296 -18.19 17.37 37.14
C GLY A 296 -19.68 17.74 37.27
N ASN A 297 -20.08 18.83 36.62
CA ASN A 297 -21.48 19.28 36.56
C ASN A 297 -22.30 18.60 35.45
N ASN A 298 -21.66 17.78 34.61
CA ASN A 298 -22.36 17.08 33.54
C ASN A 298 -22.91 15.75 34.06
N LEU A 299 -24.23 15.57 33.91
CA LEU A 299 -24.94 14.33 34.22
C LEU A 299 -25.51 13.77 32.91
N ALA A 300 -25.20 12.51 32.60
CA ALA A 300 -25.84 11.76 31.52
C ALA A 300 -26.62 10.58 32.09
N LEU A 301 -27.93 10.57 31.84
CA LEU A 301 -28.86 9.52 32.28
C LEU A 301 -29.23 8.64 31.07
N ASN A 302 -29.11 7.32 31.23
CA ASN A 302 -29.51 6.33 30.23
C ASN A 302 -30.63 5.46 30.81
N MET A 303 -31.79 5.49 30.17
CA MET A 303 -32.98 4.76 30.59
C MET A 303 -33.48 3.86 29.46
N LYS A 304 -33.94 2.66 29.80
CA LYS A 304 -34.47 1.66 28.85
C LYS A 304 -35.86 1.21 29.26
N LYS A 305 -36.70 0.92 28.26
CA LYS A 305 -38.08 0.41 28.43
C LYS A 305 -38.94 1.40 29.24
N ILE A 306 -39.06 2.63 28.77
CA ILE A 306 -39.93 3.67 29.35
C ILE A 306 -41.14 3.87 28.44
N ASP A 307 -42.34 3.94 29.01
CA ASP A 307 -43.58 4.29 28.31
C ASP A 307 -43.73 5.81 28.12
N ASP A 308 -44.59 6.21 27.17
CA ASP A 308 -44.76 7.61 26.78
C ASP A 308 -45.23 8.53 27.91
N LYS A 309 -46.02 8.00 28.86
CA LYS A 309 -46.51 8.79 30.00
C LYS A 309 -45.34 9.09 30.94
N THR A 310 -44.61 8.05 31.34
CA THR A 310 -43.43 8.18 32.20
C THR A 310 -42.34 9.06 31.56
N MET A 311 -42.13 8.94 30.24
CA MET A 311 -41.19 9.81 29.52
C MET A 311 -41.55 11.29 29.65
N LYS A 312 -42.83 11.64 29.41
CA LYS A 312 -43.30 13.03 29.50
C LYS A 312 -43.15 13.59 30.91
N GLU A 313 -43.50 12.83 31.94
CA GLU A 313 -43.33 13.23 33.34
C GLU A 313 -41.87 13.52 33.68
N ILE A 314 -40.93 12.67 33.21
CA ILE A 314 -39.49 12.88 33.43
C ILE A 314 -38.99 14.14 32.72
N LEU A 315 -39.36 14.34 31.45
CA LEU A 315 -38.92 15.51 30.67
C LEU A 315 -39.45 16.81 31.29
N GLN A 316 -40.73 16.84 31.66
CA GLN A 316 -41.34 18.00 32.31
C GLN A 316 -40.67 18.31 33.67
N PHE A 317 -40.34 17.28 34.45
CA PHE A 317 -39.60 17.46 35.69
C PHE A 317 -38.22 18.08 35.45
N VAL A 318 -37.45 17.56 34.47
CA VAL A 318 -36.12 18.07 34.13
C VAL A 318 -36.19 19.52 33.66
N GLU A 319 -37.15 19.86 32.79
CA GLU A 319 -37.39 21.24 32.34
C GLU A 319 -37.67 22.18 33.51
N SER A 320 -38.52 21.76 34.46
CA SER A 320 -38.86 22.58 35.64
C SER A 320 -37.69 22.88 36.59
N LYS A 321 -36.59 22.11 36.50
CA LYS A 321 -35.43 22.23 37.40
C LYS A 321 -34.20 22.83 36.75
N LEU A 322 -34.15 22.86 35.42
CA LEU A 322 -33.00 23.35 34.65
C LEU A 322 -33.30 24.61 33.83
N GLN A 323 -34.51 25.15 33.94
CA GLN A 323 -34.85 26.51 33.51
C GLN A 323 -34.49 27.55 34.57
#